data_AF-A0A977TE93-F1
#
_entry.id   AF-A0A977TE93-F1
#
_cell.length_a   1.000
_cell.length_b   1.000
_cell.length_c   1.000
_cell.angle_alpha   90.00
_cell.angle_beta   90.00
_cell.angle_gamma   90.00
#
_symmetry.space_group_name_H-M   'P 1'
#
loop_
_entity.id
_entity.type
_entity.pdbx_description
1 polymer ?
#
loop_
_entity_poly.entity_id
_entity_poly.type
_entity_poly.pdbx_seq_one_letter_code
_entity_poly.pdbx_strand_id
1 'polypeptide(L)'
;MKQLVSTITGYLASLGDGLEDFSGSPREALKIVDVIERLGIQRFFKEQIHRVLRLSYLRWHEQLGFHDDADATLLGFRLLRLFGYHVTADNLQSG
;
A
#
# COMPACT_ATOMS: atom_id res chain seq x y z
N MET A 1 2.49 7.13 22.35
CA MET A 1 3.26 7.32 21.10
C MET A 1 4.33 6.23 20.90
N LYS A 2 5.35 6.12 21.75
CA LYS A 2 6.43 5.10 21.58
C LYS A 2 5.93 3.65 21.49
N GLN A 3 4.96 3.28 22.33
CA GLN A 3 4.39 1.93 22.33
C GLN A 3 3.58 1.61 21.07
N LEU A 4 2.77 2.55 20.58
CA LEU A 4 2.00 2.38 19.34
C LEU A 4 2.91 2.19 18.13
N VAL A 5 3.97 3.01 18.01
CA VAL A 5 4.97 2.88 16.94
C VAL A 5 5.67 1.53 17.02
N SER A 6 6.03 1.08 18.22
CA SER A 6 6.65 -0.24 18.43
C SER A 6 5.71 -1.39 18.05
N THR A 7 4.42 -1.32 18.40
CA THR A 7 3.42 -2.32 18.01
C THR A 7 3.24 -2.39 16.50
N ILE A 8 3.13 -1.23 15.83
CA ILE A 8 3.00 -1.18 14.36
C ILE A 8 4.26 -1.71 13.70
N THR A 9 5.45 -1.34 14.21
CA THR A 9 6.73 -1.81 13.68
C THR A 9 6.87 -3.33 13.85
N GLY A 10 6.46 -3.88 15.00
CA GLY A 10 6.45 -5.32 15.23
C GLY A 10 5.47 -6.07 14.31
N TYR A 11 4.27 -5.51 14.09
CA TYR A 11 3.29 -6.09 13.18
C TYR A 11 3.78 -6.07 11.72
N LEU A 12 4.38 -4.96 11.29
CA LEU A 12 5.03 -4.82 9.99
C LEU A 12 6.17 -5.83 9.78
N ALA A 13 7.01 -6.04 10.81
CA ALA A 13 8.08 -7.03 10.77
C ALA A 13 7.56 -8.48 10.79
N SER A 14 6.40 -8.72 11.41
CA SER A 14 5.78 -10.06 11.46
C SER A 14 5.02 -10.42 10.18
N LEU A 15 4.64 -9.44 9.36
CA LEU A 15 3.97 -9.64 8.07
C LEU A 15 4.93 -10.03 6.94
N GLY A 16 6.24 -9.99 7.20
CA GLY A 16 7.27 -10.40 6.26
C GLY A 16 8.62 -9.98 6.83
N ASP A 17 9.60 -10.87 6.74
CA ASP A 17 10.98 -10.69 7.17
C ASP A 17 11.70 -9.62 6.33
N GLY A 18 11.22 -8.39 6.44
CA GLY A 18 11.49 -7.32 5.50
C GLY A 18 10.38 -7.19 4.47
N LEU A 19 10.10 -5.95 4.09
CA LEU A 19 9.33 -5.61 2.90
C LEU A 19 10.01 -6.07 1.59
N GLU A 20 10.87 -7.08 1.64
CA GLU A 20 11.63 -7.63 0.53
C GLU A 20 10.78 -8.53 -0.36
N ASP A 21 9.65 -9.03 0.13
CA ASP A 21 8.74 -9.80 -0.69
C ASP A 21 7.27 -9.38 -0.50
N PHE A 22 6.74 -8.60 -1.45
CA PHE A 22 5.31 -8.30 -1.60
C PHE A 22 4.57 -9.46 -2.28
N SER A 23 5.01 -10.69 -2.03
CA SER A 23 4.27 -11.90 -2.38
C SER A 23 3.04 -12.11 -1.49
N GLY A 24 2.96 -11.39 -0.35
CA GLY A 24 1.74 -11.26 0.45
C GLY A 24 0.63 -10.47 -0.26
N SER A 25 -0.61 -10.59 0.23
CA SER A 25 -1.79 -9.95 -0.34
C SER A 25 -1.59 -8.43 -0.48
N PRO A 26 -1.57 -7.87 -1.70
CA PRO A 26 -1.38 -6.43 -1.88
C PRO A 26 -2.44 -5.57 -1.17
N ARG A 27 -3.64 -6.12 -0.98
CA ARG A 27 -4.72 -5.52 -0.20
C ARG A 27 -4.30 -5.24 1.24
N GLU A 28 -3.64 -6.17 1.89
CA GLU A 28 -3.23 -6.04 3.29
C GLU A 28 -2.14 -4.97 3.44
N ALA A 29 -1.17 -4.96 2.53
CA ALA A 29 -0.14 -3.94 2.49
C ALA A 29 -0.73 -2.53 2.28
N LEU A 30 -1.67 -2.39 1.35
CA LEU A 30 -2.36 -1.12 1.11
C LEU A 30 -3.22 -0.69 2.31
N LYS A 31 -3.88 -1.63 3.02
CA LYS A 31 -4.63 -1.33 4.26
C LYS A 31 -3.73 -0.78 5.35
N ILE A 32 -2.52 -1.31 5.47
CA ILE A 32 -1.55 -0.82 6.44
C ILE A 32 -1.11 0.61 6.11
N VAL A 33 -0.84 0.90 4.84
CA VAL A 33 -0.55 2.28 4.40
C VAL A 33 -1.73 3.20 4.71
N ASP A 34 -2.97 2.77 4.45
CA ASP A 34 -4.17 3.55 4.81
C ASP A 34 -4.25 3.84 6.31
N VAL A 35 -3.97 2.84 7.17
CA VAL A 35 -3.95 3.05 8.62
C VAL A 35 -2.86 4.03 9.03
N ILE A 36 -1.66 3.90 8.47
CA ILE A 36 -0.53 4.80 8.78
C ILE A 36 -0.86 6.25 8.39
N GLU A 37 -1.45 6.44 7.20
CA GLU A 37 -1.89 7.76 6.72
C GLU A 37 -3.00 8.35 7.60
N ARG A 38 -4.04 7.57 7.93
CA ARG A 38 -5.15 8.02 8.80
C ARG A 38 -4.69 8.39 10.21
N LEU A 39 -3.64 7.73 10.71
CA LEU A 39 -3.06 8.04 12.02
C LEU A 39 -2.10 9.24 11.97
N GLY A 40 -1.73 9.75 10.80
CA GLY A 40 -0.82 10.89 10.65
C GLY A 40 0.62 10.57 11.07
N ILE A 41 1.03 9.30 10.99
CA ILE A 41 2.35 8.80 11.44
C ILE A 41 3.28 8.39 10.30
N GLN A 42 2.93 8.70 9.05
CA GLN A 42 3.68 8.36 7.84
C GLN A 42 5.15 8.78 7.86
N ARG A 43 5.51 9.83 8.59
CA ARG A 43 6.90 10.30 8.74
C ARG A 43 7.84 9.24 9.33
N PHE A 44 7.31 8.27 10.08
CA PHE A 44 8.10 7.19 10.69
C PHE A 44 8.23 5.96 9.77
N PHE A 45 7.43 5.89 8.71
CA PHE A 45 7.31 4.71 7.85
C PHE A 45 7.56 5.05 6.36
N LYS A 46 8.34 6.11 6.08
CA LYS A 46 8.51 6.62 4.72
C LYS A 46 9.02 5.57 3.74
N GLU A 47 10.05 4.82 4.13
CA GLU A 47 10.64 3.77 3.28
C GLU A 47 9.65 2.62 3.02
N GLN A 48 8.90 2.25 4.06
CA GLN A 48 7.90 1.20 4.02
C GLN A 48 6.78 1.58 3.03
N ILE A 49 6.20 2.76 3.23
CA ILE A 49 5.14 3.33 2.38
C ILE A 49 5.63 3.44 0.93
N HIS A 50 6.80 4.01 0.71
CA HIS A 50 7.35 4.18 -0.64
C HIS A 50 7.48 2.83 -1.35
N ARG A 51 7.93 1.78 -0.66
CA ARG A 51 8.04 0.46 -1.26
C ARG A 51 6.66 -0.14 -1.63
N VAL A 52 5.67 -0.05 -0.73
CA VAL A 52 4.29 -0.50 -1.01
C VAL A 52 3.73 0.19 -2.24
N LEU A 53 3.86 1.51 -2.30
CA LEU A 53 3.32 2.32 -3.39
C LEU A 53 4.04 2.05 -4.70
N ARG A 54 5.38 1.90 -4.68
CA ARG A 54 6.15 1.56 -5.88
C ARG A 54 5.70 0.25 -6.49
N LEU A 55 5.53 -0.80 -5.68
CA LEU A 55 5.09 -2.12 -6.18
C LEU A 55 3.63 -2.11 -6.63
N SER A 56 2.78 -1.36 -5.92
CA SER A 56 1.39 -1.14 -6.33
C SER A 56 1.31 -0.37 -7.65
N TYR A 57 2.19 0.60 -7.87
CA TYR A 57 2.28 1.37 -9.12
C TYR A 57 2.74 0.52 -10.30
N LEU A 58 3.71 -0.39 -10.09
CA LEU A 58 4.15 -1.33 -11.13
C LEU A 58 2.97 -2.23 -11.57
N ARG A 59 2.26 -2.84 -10.61
CA ARG A 59 1.06 -3.65 -10.89
C ARG A 59 -0.03 -2.85 -11.61
N TRP A 60 -0.23 -1.60 -11.20
CA TRP A 60 -1.16 -0.67 -11.84
C TRP A 60 -0.77 -0.40 -13.31
N HIS A 61 0.49 -0.08 -13.56
CA HIS A 61 1.01 0.26 -14.89
C HIS A 61 0.99 -0.93 -15.84
N GLU A 62 1.28 -2.15 -15.36
CA GLU A 62 1.24 -3.37 -16.17
C GLU A 62 -0.19 -3.75 -16.58
N GLN A 63 -1.20 -2.90 -16.29
CA GLN A 63 -2.62 -3.17 -16.46
C GLN A 63 -2.99 -4.52 -15.84
N LEU A 64 -2.29 -4.94 -14.78
CA LEU A 64 -2.64 -6.13 -14.00
C LEU A 64 -3.69 -5.82 -12.94
N GLY A 65 -4.02 -4.52 -12.77
CA GLY A 65 -4.96 -4.04 -11.76
C GLY A 65 -4.67 -4.67 -10.41
N PHE A 66 -5.63 -4.66 -9.51
CA PHE A 66 -5.83 -5.83 -8.66
C PHE A 66 -7.08 -6.48 -9.22
N HIS A 67 -7.01 -7.03 -10.45
CA HIS A 67 -8.19 -7.42 -11.23
C HIS A 67 -9.12 -8.38 -10.50
N ASP A 68 -8.58 -9.16 -9.57
CA ASP A 68 -9.34 -10.11 -8.74
C ASP A 68 -9.82 -9.51 -7.41
N ASP A 69 -9.52 -8.23 -7.13
CA ASP A 69 -9.77 -7.55 -5.85
C ASP A 69 -10.12 -6.06 -6.06
N ALA A 70 -11.42 -5.78 -6.19
CA ALA A 70 -11.95 -4.43 -6.34
C ALA A 70 -11.61 -3.50 -5.16
N ASP A 71 -11.56 -4.03 -3.93
CA ASP A 71 -11.17 -3.26 -2.75
C ASP A 71 -9.72 -2.79 -2.87
N ALA A 72 -8.81 -3.69 -3.28
CA ALA A 72 -7.41 -3.37 -3.49
C ALA A 72 -7.21 -2.38 -4.65
N THR A 73 -7.97 -2.52 -5.73
CA THR A 73 -7.98 -1.60 -6.88
C THR A 73 -8.37 -0.18 -6.47
N LEU A 74 -9.48 -0.02 -5.75
CA LEU A 74 -9.93 1.29 -5.27
C LEU A 74 -8.94 1.88 -4.25
N LEU A 75 -8.45 1.05 -3.33
CA LEU A 75 -7.52 1.48 -2.30
C LEU A 75 -6.17 1.90 -2.89
N GLY A 76 -5.65 1.11 -3.84
CA GLY A 76 -4.43 1.38 -4.59
C GLY A 76 -4.54 2.67 -5.38
N PHE A 77 -5.61 2.86 -6.17
CA PHE A 77 -5.86 4.10 -6.90
C PHE A 77 -5.83 5.33 -5.98
N ARG A 78 -6.57 5.26 -4.86
CA ARG A 78 -6.65 6.36 -3.90
C ARG A 78 -5.29 6.69 -3.30
N LEU A 79 -4.54 5.68 -2.85
CA LEU A 79 -3.23 5.87 -2.22
C LEU A 79 -2.20 6.36 -3.24
N LEU A 80 -2.11 5.76 -4.42
CA LEU A 80 -1.19 6.22 -5.48
C LEU A 80 -1.42 7.70 -5.81
N ARG A 81 -2.67 8.11 -5.98
CA ARG A 81 -3.01 9.52 -6.24
C ARG A 81 -2.68 10.44 -5.06
N LEU A 82 -2.95 10.01 -3.82
CA LEU A 82 -2.63 10.77 -2.60
C LEU A 82 -1.13 11.07 -2.49
N PHE A 83 -0.29 10.11 -2.86
CA PHE A 83 1.17 10.24 -2.81
C PHE A 83 1.79 10.78 -4.10
N GLY A 84 0.98 11.25 -5.06
CA GLY A 84 1.45 11.96 -6.25
C GLY A 84 1.87 11.09 -7.43
N TYR A 85 1.52 9.80 -7.43
CA TYR A 85 1.69 8.95 -8.61
C TYR A 85 0.64 9.28 -9.68
N HIS A 86 1.05 9.21 -10.94
CA HIS A 86 0.17 9.44 -12.08
C HIS A 86 -0.65 8.19 -12.41
N VAL A 87 -1.93 8.18 -12.00
CA VAL A 87 -2.87 7.07 -12.24
C VAL A 87 -4.14 7.60 -12.92
N THR A 88 -4.65 6.90 -13.95
CA THR A 88 -5.88 7.26 -14.67
C THR A 88 -7.04 6.35 -14.28
N ALA A 89 -8.27 6.84 -14.31
CA ALA A 89 -9.44 6.03 -13.93
C ALA A 89 -9.76 4.90 -14.92
N ASP A 90 -9.07 4.82 -16.07
CA ASP A 90 -9.32 3.83 -17.11
C ASP A 90 -9.13 2.39 -16.61
N ASN A 91 -8.17 2.21 -15.69
CA ASN A 91 -7.88 0.90 -15.07
C ASN A 91 -8.93 0.50 -14.00
N LEU A 92 -9.93 1.35 -13.71
CA LEU A 92 -11.02 1.03 -12.77
C LEU A 92 -12.21 0.31 -13.42
N GLN A 93 -12.22 0.17 -14.76
CA GLN A 93 -13.37 -0.34 -15.53
C GLN A 93 -13.38 -1.86 -15.75
N SER A 94 -12.43 -2.61 -15.18
CA SER A 94 -12.38 -4.07 -15.26
C SER A 94 -12.94 -4.68 -13.97
N GLY A 95 -14.28 -4.73 -13.88
CA GLY A 95 -15.01 -5.44 -12.82
C GLY A 95 -16.10 -6.30 -13.43
#